data_AF-A0A8T5TLF4-F1
#
_entry.id   AF-A0A8T5TLF4-F1
#
_cell.length_a   1.000
_cell.length_b   1.000
_cell.length_c   1.000
_cell.angle_alpha   90.00
_cell.angle_beta   90.00
_cell.angle_gamma   90.00
#
_symmetry.space_group_name_H-M   'P 1'
#
loop_
_entity.id
_entity.type
_entity.pdbx_description
1 polymer ?
#
loop_
_entity_poly.entity_id
_entity_poly.type
_entity_poly.pdbx_seq_one_letter_code
_entity_poly.pdbx_strand_id
1 'polypeptide(L)' 'MSDYKRIKCPKCGNENPRKLHEEPDKNTVLYYSMQGTPVYRMNYKCGLCGQKFDKN' A
#
# COMPACT_ATOMS: atom_id res chain seq x y z
N MET A 1 -4.12 22.87 8.90
CA MET A 1 -4.32 21.52 9.47
C MET A 1 -3.81 20.54 8.44
N SER A 2 -2.84 19.70 8.78
CA SER A 2 -2.34 18.66 7.86
C SER A 2 -3.45 17.62 7.70
N ASP A 3 -4.13 17.62 6.55
CA ASP A 3 -5.10 16.60 6.18
C ASP A 3 -4.38 15.25 6.09
N TYR A 4 -4.29 14.53 7.21
CA TYR A 4 -3.92 13.12 7.19
C TYR A 4 -5.01 12.37 6.44
N LYS A 5 -4.80 12.19 5.13
CA LYS A 5 -5.67 11.47 4.20
C LYS A 5 -5.96 10.11 4.81
N ARG A 6 -7.16 9.94 5.39
CA ARG A 6 -7.57 8.67 5.98
C ARG A 6 -7.65 7.64 4.85
N ILE A 7 -6.79 6.62 4.92
CA ILE A 7 -6.74 5.58 3.91
C ILE A 7 -8.04 4.78 4.02
N LYS A 8 -8.76 4.69 2.90
CA LYS A 8 -10.01 3.95 2.79
C LYS A 8 -9.87 2.89 1.71
N CYS A 9 -10.30 1.68 2.02
CA CYS A 9 -10.38 0.63 1.02
C CYS A 9 -11.41 1.00 -0.07
N PRO A 10 -11.04 1.06 -1.35
CA PRO A 10 -11.96 1.46 -2.41
C PRO A 10 -13.04 0.41 -2.71
N LYS A 11 -12.84 -0.84 -2.26
CA LYS A 11 -13.78 -1.96 -2.52
C LYS A 11 -14.83 -2.12 -1.42
N CYS A 12 -14.41 -2.19 -0.17
CA CYS A 12 -15.32 -2.43 0.96
C CYS A 12 -15.53 -1.21 1.87
N GLY A 13 -14.86 -0.10 1.58
CA GLY A 13 -14.97 1.13 2.38
C GLY A 13 -14.31 1.06 3.76
N ASN A 14 -13.55 0.00 4.08
CA ASN A 14 -12.89 -0.10 5.38
C ASN A 14 -11.85 1.01 5.57
N GLU A 15 -11.94 1.72 6.69
CA GLU A 15 -11.05 2.82 7.09
C GLU A 15 -10.19 2.46 8.30
N ASN A 16 -10.33 1.24 8.85
CA ASN A 16 -9.55 0.83 10.01
C ASN A 16 -8.07 0.65 9.63
N PRO A 17 -7.16 1.50 10.12
CA PRO A 17 -5.74 1.48 9.73
C PRO A 17 -5.04 0.19 10.17
N ARG A 18 -5.50 -0.47 11.25
CA ARG A 18 -4.94 -1.78 11.69
C ARG A 18 -5.27 -2.92 10.71
N LYS A 19 -6.19 -2.69 9.77
CA LYS A 19 -6.62 -3.64 8.74
C LYS A 19 -6.22 -3.18 7.34
N LEU A 20 -5.39 -2.16 7.22
CA LEU A 20 -4.84 -1.68 5.94
C LEU A 20 -3.33 -1.87 5.99
N HIS A 21 -2.87 -2.99 5.44
CA HIS A 21 -1.47 -3.40 5.51
C HIS A 21 -0.71 -2.89 4.30
N GLU A 22 0.53 -2.45 4.49
CA GLU A 22 1.42 -2.12 3.39
C GLU A 22 2.16 -3.38 2.92
N GLU A 23 2.12 -3.66 1.63
CA GLU A 23 2.84 -4.77 1.00
C GLU A 23 3.57 -4.26 -0.25
N PRO A 24 4.79 -4.75 -0.54
CA PRO A 24 5.48 -4.43 -1.78
C PRO A 24 4.78 -5.07 -2.98
N ASP A 25 4.58 -4.29 -4.03
CA ASP A 25 4.15 -4.73 -5.35
C ASP A 25 5.35 -5.26 -6.14
N LYS A 26 5.53 -6.57 -6.09
CA LYS A 26 6.63 -7.26 -6.78
C LYS A 26 6.58 -7.17 -8.30
N ASN A 27 5.49 -6.65 -8.88
CA ASN A 27 5.38 -6.42 -10.32
C ASN A 27 6.05 -5.11 -10.74
N THR A 28 6.26 -4.17 -9.82
CA THR A 28 6.74 -2.83 -10.12
C THR A 28 8.02 -2.52 -9.35
N VAL A 29 9.17 -2.67 -10.01
CA VAL A 29 10.47 -2.24 -9.47
C VAL A 29 10.62 -0.73 -9.72
N LEU A 30 10.87 0.03 -8.66
CA LEU A 30 11.11 1.48 -8.75
C LEU A 30 12.57 1.76 -9.11
N TYR A 31 13.48 1.13 -8.39
CA TYR A 31 14.93 1.25 -8.59
C TYR A 31 15.66 0.10 -7.88
N TYR A 32 16.98 0.01 -8.08
CA TYR A 32 17.85 -0.91 -7.37
C TYR A 32 18.65 -0.14 -6.32
N SER A 33 18.76 -0.67 -5.11
CA SER A 33 19.60 -0.09 -4.06
C SER A 33 21.09 -0.19 -4.42
N MET A 34 21.94 0.52 -3.69
CA MET A 34 23.40 0.47 -3.89
C MET A 34 23.99 -0.95 -3.71
N GLN A 35 23.29 -1.83 -2.97
CA GLN A 35 23.64 -3.23 -2.76
C GLN A 35 23.06 -4.17 -3.83
N GLY A 36 22.39 -3.62 -4.87
CA GLY A 36 21.77 -4.40 -5.94
C GLY A 36 20.40 -4.99 -5.61
N THR A 37 19.81 -4.66 -4.46
CA THR A 37 18.50 -5.19 -4.05
C THR A 37 17.38 -4.39 -4.74
N PRO A 38 16.40 -5.04 -5.41
CA PRO A 38 15.28 -4.33 -6.03
C PRO A 38 14.39 -3.70 -4.97
N VAL A 39 14.09 -2.42 -5.15
CA VAL A 39 13.12 -1.67 -4.34
C VAL A 39 11.81 -1.60 -5.12
N TYR A 40 10.76 -2.15 -4.51
CA TYR A 40 9.44 -2.26 -5.13
C TYR A 40 8.54 -1.10 -4.73
N ARG A 41 7.55 -0.80 -5.58
CA ARG A 41 6.43 0.09 -5.22
C ARG A 41 5.67 -0.50 -4.03
N MET A 42 5.17 0.34 -3.13
CA MET A 42 4.36 -0.09 -1.99
C MET A 42 2.87 0.09 -2.28
N ASN A 43 2.08 -0.94 -2.01
CA ASN A 43 0.62 -0.93 -2.12
C ASN A 43 -0.03 -1.18 -0.75
N TYR A 44 -1.28 -0.76 -0.61
CA TYR A 44 -2.12 -1.17 0.51
C TYR A 44 -2.88 -2.44 0.18
N LYS A 45 -3.07 -3.27 1.19
CA LYS A 45 -3.95 -4.44 1.17
C LYS A 45 -4.95 -4.36 2.31
N CYS A 46 -6.22 -4.46 1.96
CA CYS A 46 -7.28 -4.54 2.94
C CYS A 46 -7.33 -5.93 3.58
N GLY A 47 -7.11 -6.00 4.89
CA GLY A 47 -7.23 -7.23 5.68
C GLY A 47 -8.68 -7.71 5.91
N LEU A 48 -9.68 -6.96 5.46
CA LEU A 48 -11.09 -7.39 5.50
C LEU A 48 -11.53 -8.05 4.18
N CYS A 49 -11.32 -7.39 3.04
CA CYS A 49 -11.79 -7.88 1.74
C CYS A 49 -10.68 -8.38 0.80
N GLY A 50 -9.42 -8.27 1.20
CA GLY A 50 -8.25 -8.68 0.41
C GLY A 50 -7.86 -7.74 -0.73
N GLN A 51 -8.61 -6.65 -0.96
CA GLN A 51 -8.34 -5.72 -2.06
C GLN A 51 -6.96 -5.08 -1.91
N LYS A 52 -6.16 -5.14 -2.99
CA LYS A 52 -4.91 -4.38 -3.12
C LYS A 52 -5.17 -3.09 -3.89
N PHE A 53 -4.56 -2.00 -3.47
CA PHE A 53 -4.70 -0.68 -4.10
C PHE A 53 -3.48 0.20 -3.82
N ASP A 54 -3.23 1.16 -4.69
CA ASP A 54 -2.04 2.00 -4.64
C ASP A 54 -2.04 2.96 -3.45
N LYS A 55 -0.86 3.19 -2.89
CA LYS A 55 -0.60 4.25 -1.90
C LYS A 55 -0.44 5.58 -2.66
N ASN A 56 -1.52 6.36 -2.73
CA ASN A 56 -1.66 7.57 -3.56
C ASN A 56 -1.69 8.88 -2.75
#